data_AF-A0A958CKG5-F1
#
_entry.id   AF-A0A958CKG5-F1
#
_cell.length_a   1.000
_cell.length_b   1.000
_cell.length_c   1.000
_cell.angle_alpha   90.00
_cell.angle_beta   90.00
_cell.angle_gamma   90.00
#
_symmetry.space_group_name_H-M   'P 1'
#
loop_
_entity.id
_entity.type
_entity.pdbx_description
1 polymer ?
#
loop_
_entity_poly.entity_id
_entity_poly.type
_entity_poly.pdbx_seq_one_letter_code
_entity_poly.pdbx_strand_id
1 'polypeptide(L)'
;MTSAVRSHPSSQPQWTTWTQLSLDRLRAPYWAVALSLGVIVFAGQVIERSLSGPLSDLLNPEILRFRLGLPILTVYMLLALKTLKTSALPILADLRPPVQVDDATYDRHVRNMLYTSRRAEAVLAAVALAIMIAWFFIFRLPLPLTFDVSLPANPLQMLVILASYVIFGWAGLCLVYSSLRFAHGLGKLAGSPLTINVFDPDDLLGFGKLSLRQSMTVAVTILLFVIPLGTPSRPAEYAVLLLASLASLSALIFPLWDVHQQMSRARDVTAGRLGGELAECQSRLMATTTLDTATLSELSDRTEKLLALRSTIYKSPTWPFRSMPSIVRVVLASLSPFLVFIINEVIRTYLLPLFGVR
;
A
#
# COMPACT_ATOMS: atom_id res chain seq x y z
N MET A 1 37.27 -14.94 -9.92
CA MET A 1 37.31 -13.50 -10.20
C MET A 1 36.14 -12.83 -9.48
N THR A 2 36.35 -12.48 -8.21
CA THR A 2 35.42 -11.70 -7.40
C THR A 2 35.66 -10.22 -7.72
N SER A 3 34.90 -9.64 -8.65
CA SER A 3 34.90 -8.19 -8.78
C SER A 3 34.33 -7.63 -7.49
N ALA A 4 35.18 -6.97 -6.69
CA ALA A 4 34.74 -6.19 -5.55
C ALA A 4 33.78 -5.12 -6.09
N VAL A 5 32.48 -5.40 -5.99
CA VAL A 5 31.42 -4.44 -6.26
C VAL A 5 31.66 -3.30 -5.29
N ARG A 6 32.23 -2.20 -5.80
CA ARG A 6 32.35 -0.96 -5.05
C ARG A 6 30.93 -0.57 -4.67
N SER A 7 30.56 -0.77 -3.42
CA SER A 7 29.39 -0.15 -2.85
C SER A 7 29.55 1.35 -3.09
N HIS A 8 28.58 1.98 -3.75
CA HIS A 8 28.52 3.42 -3.93
C HIS A 8 27.73 4.01 -2.75
N PRO A 9 28.39 4.46 -1.65
CA PRO A 9 27.71 5.04 -0.49
C PRO A 9 27.14 6.45 -0.71
N SER A 10 27.17 7.01 -1.94
CA SER A 10 26.90 8.43 -2.17
C SER A 10 25.43 8.82 -2.32
N SER A 11 24.50 7.91 -2.58
CA SER A 11 23.09 8.25 -2.87
C SER A 11 22.15 8.26 -1.65
N GLN A 12 22.45 7.48 -0.61
CA GLN A 12 21.62 7.40 0.61
C GLN A 12 21.35 8.75 1.32
N PRO A 13 22.33 9.66 1.48
CA PRO A 13 22.07 10.94 2.16
C PRO A 13 21.10 11.84 1.39
N GLN A 14 21.00 11.72 0.07
CA GLN A 14 20.05 12.52 -0.71
C GLN A 14 18.61 12.02 -0.55
N TRP A 15 18.41 10.71 -0.50
CA TRP A 15 17.07 10.13 -0.43
C TRP A 15 16.35 10.44 0.89
N THR A 16 17.09 10.55 2.00
CA THR A 16 16.51 10.96 3.29
C THR A 16 15.85 12.33 3.20
N THR A 17 16.44 13.28 2.46
CA THR A 17 15.84 14.60 2.24
C THR A 17 14.54 14.55 1.44
N TRP A 18 14.37 13.57 0.54
CA TRP A 18 13.15 13.42 -0.25
C TRP A 18 11.98 12.86 0.56
N THR A 19 12.26 12.17 1.66
CA THR A 19 11.21 11.69 2.57
C THR A 19 10.67 12.75 3.51
N GLN A 20 11.34 13.91 3.63
CA GLN A 20 10.89 15.00 4.48
C GLN A 20 9.56 15.58 3.98
N LEU A 21 8.52 15.44 4.80
CA LEU A 21 7.21 16.03 4.59
C LEU A 21 7.24 17.52 4.95
N SER A 22 6.21 18.30 4.56
CA SER A 22 6.16 19.72 4.97
C SER A 22 6.17 19.89 6.48
N LEU A 23 5.49 19.00 7.20
CA LEU A 23 5.38 19.01 8.66
C LEU A 23 6.70 18.66 9.35
N ASP A 24 7.61 17.92 8.71
CA ASP A 24 8.95 17.65 9.26
C ASP A 24 9.82 18.92 9.36
N ARG A 25 9.39 20.03 8.74
CA ARG A 25 10.11 21.30 8.75
C ARG A 25 9.70 22.20 9.92
N LEU A 26 8.67 21.81 10.65
CA LEU A 26 8.32 22.47 11.91
C LEU A 26 9.37 22.10 12.96
N ARG A 27 9.58 22.97 13.95
CA ARG A 27 10.57 22.74 15.03
C ARG A 27 10.19 21.55 15.94
N ALA A 28 8.92 21.16 15.94
CA ALA A 28 8.41 20.06 16.75
C ALA A 28 8.58 18.70 16.04
N PRO A 29 8.71 17.60 16.77
CA PRO A 29 8.76 16.27 16.16
C PRO A 29 7.44 15.97 15.45
N TYR A 30 7.52 15.31 14.29
CA TYR A 30 6.36 15.06 13.41
C TYR A 30 5.17 14.41 14.14
N TRP A 31 5.42 13.46 15.04
CA TRP A 31 4.36 12.79 15.79
C TRP A 31 3.59 13.78 16.69
N ALA A 32 4.27 14.77 17.28
CA ALA A 32 3.64 15.79 18.11
C ALA A 32 2.79 16.75 17.27
N VAL A 33 3.25 17.07 16.05
CA VAL A 33 2.45 17.85 15.09
C VAL A 33 1.21 17.08 14.64
N ALA A 34 1.36 15.78 14.34
CA ALA A 34 0.22 14.94 13.99
C ALA A 34 -0.80 14.87 15.14
N LEU A 35 -0.34 14.70 16.37
CA LEU A 35 -1.20 14.71 17.57
C LEU A 35 -1.87 16.06 17.79
N SER A 36 -1.17 17.19 17.62
CA SER A 36 -1.78 18.51 17.80
C SER A 36 -2.88 18.77 16.77
N LEU A 37 -2.68 18.35 15.52
CA LEU A 37 -3.73 18.37 14.50
C LEU A 37 -4.91 17.46 14.88
N GLY A 38 -4.64 16.26 15.42
CA GLY A 38 -5.67 15.39 15.97
C GLY A 38 -6.48 16.04 17.10
N VAL A 39 -5.83 16.77 18.02
CA VAL A 39 -6.50 17.52 19.09
C VAL A 39 -7.40 18.62 18.53
N ILE A 40 -6.98 19.32 17.47
CA ILE A 40 -7.84 20.31 16.79
C ILE A 40 -9.07 19.63 16.18
N VAL A 41 -8.89 18.47 15.53
CA VAL A 41 -10.02 17.69 14.98
C VAL A 41 -10.98 17.26 16.09
N PHE A 42 -10.45 16.78 17.22
CA PHE A 42 -11.24 16.40 18.38
C PHE A 42 -12.02 17.58 18.96
N ALA A 43 -11.38 18.75 19.10
CA ALA A 43 -12.04 19.97 19.58
C ALA A 43 -13.21 20.37 18.67
N GLY A 44 -13.04 20.28 17.35
CA GLY A 44 -14.12 20.53 16.39
C GLY A 44 -15.32 19.59 16.59
N GLN A 45 -15.08 18.30 16.84
CA GLN A 45 -16.16 17.35 17.09
C GLN A 45 -16.85 17.55 18.45
N VAL A 46 -16.12 17.97 19.48
CA VAL A 46 -16.70 18.32 20.79
C VAL A 46 -17.64 19.52 20.64
N ILE A 47 -17.20 20.56 19.91
CA ILE A 47 -18.03 21.73 19.62
C ILE A 47 -19.25 21.33 18.80
N GLU A 48 -19.07 20.58 17.71
CA GLU A 48 -20.17 20.08 16.89
C GLU A 48 -21.21 19.33 17.73
N ARG A 49 -20.78 18.41 18.60
CA ARG A 49 -21.72 17.67 19.45
C ARG A 49 -22.47 18.60 20.40
N SER A 50 -21.81 19.60 20.98
CA SER A 50 -22.45 20.53 21.91
C SER A 50 -23.62 21.30 21.31
N LEU A 51 -23.72 21.35 19.98
CA LEU A 51 -24.86 21.91 19.26
C LEU A 51 -26.09 21.00 19.27
N SER A 52 -25.91 19.69 19.45
CA SER A 52 -26.97 18.67 19.36
C SER A 52 -27.49 18.15 20.71
N GLY A 53 -26.82 18.45 21.81
CA GLY A 53 -27.19 17.92 23.12
C GLY A 53 -26.25 18.32 24.26
N PRO A 54 -26.56 17.90 25.50
CA PRO A 54 -25.79 18.26 26.69
C PRO A 54 -24.37 17.66 26.65
N LEU A 55 -23.41 18.39 27.23
CA LEU A 55 -22.01 17.95 27.30
C LEU A 55 -21.82 16.67 28.13
N SER A 56 -22.78 16.29 28.98
CA SER A 56 -22.77 15.01 29.71
C SER A 56 -22.76 13.80 28.78
N ASP A 57 -23.39 13.92 27.60
CA ASP A 57 -23.37 12.89 26.56
C ASP A 57 -21.98 12.72 25.95
N LEU A 58 -21.01 13.58 26.28
CA LEU A 58 -19.65 13.44 25.81
C LEU A 58 -19.01 12.15 26.30
N LEU A 59 -19.37 11.71 27.51
CA LEU A 59 -18.80 10.55 28.18
C LEU A 59 -19.52 9.23 27.86
N ASN A 60 -20.60 9.25 27.08
CA ASN A 60 -21.26 8.03 26.65
C ASN A 60 -20.31 7.20 25.77
N PRO A 61 -20.01 5.92 26.14
CA PRO A 61 -19.03 5.10 25.44
C PRO A 61 -19.38 4.84 23.97
N GLU A 62 -20.66 4.77 23.61
CA GLU A 62 -21.08 4.56 22.21
C GLU A 62 -20.74 5.79 21.36
N ILE A 63 -21.03 6.98 21.89
CA ILE A 63 -20.76 8.23 21.19
C ILE A 63 -19.26 8.54 21.18
N LEU A 64 -18.55 8.19 22.26
CA LEU A 64 -17.11 8.39 22.36
C LEU A 64 -16.33 7.63 21.26
N ARG A 65 -16.75 6.41 20.92
CA ARG A 65 -16.14 5.62 19.83
C ARG A 65 -16.23 6.35 18.49
N PHE A 66 -17.41 6.87 18.16
CA PHE A 66 -17.64 7.61 16.91
C PHE A 66 -16.84 8.92 16.89
N ARG A 67 -16.78 9.63 18.02
CA ARG A 67 -16.02 10.89 18.11
C ARG A 67 -14.53 10.66 17.98
N LEU A 68 -13.94 9.74 18.74
CA LEU A 68 -12.50 9.47 18.64
C LEU A 68 -12.08 8.90 17.27
N GLY A 69 -13.03 8.42 16.46
CA GLY A 69 -12.81 7.96 15.09
C GLY A 69 -12.03 8.96 14.22
N LEU A 70 -12.56 10.16 13.96
CA LEU A 70 -11.89 11.12 13.05
C LEU A 70 -10.52 11.62 13.56
N PRO A 71 -10.32 11.97 14.85
CA PRO A 71 -9.02 12.40 15.36
C PRO A 71 -7.98 11.29 15.26
N ILE A 72 -8.32 10.07 15.71
CA ILE A 72 -7.43 8.91 15.63
C ILE A 72 -7.07 8.64 14.18
N LEU A 73 -8.06 8.68 13.29
CA LEU A 73 -7.87 8.46 11.87
C LEU A 73 -7.00 9.56 11.25
N THR A 74 -7.19 10.84 11.60
CA THR A 74 -6.34 11.95 11.14
C THR A 74 -4.88 11.72 11.53
N VAL A 75 -4.64 11.41 12.81
CA VAL A 75 -3.31 11.11 13.34
C VAL A 75 -2.71 9.91 12.61
N TYR A 76 -3.50 8.84 12.44
CA TYR A 76 -3.09 7.65 11.72
C TYR A 76 -2.70 7.97 10.27
N MET A 77 -3.51 8.70 9.50
CA MET A 77 -3.20 9.04 8.11
C MET A 77 -1.87 9.79 7.98
N LEU A 78 -1.63 10.77 8.87
CA LEU A 78 -0.38 11.54 8.88
C LEU A 78 0.82 10.65 9.26
N LEU A 79 0.70 9.81 10.29
CA LEU A 79 1.78 8.91 10.71
C LEU A 79 2.05 7.81 9.69
N ALA A 80 0.99 7.26 9.07
CA ALA A 80 1.08 6.25 8.04
C ALA A 80 1.78 6.80 6.79
N LEU A 81 1.47 8.05 6.40
CA LEU A 81 2.17 8.72 5.30
C LEU A 81 3.68 8.82 5.54
N LYS A 82 4.08 9.24 6.75
CA LYS A 82 5.51 9.32 7.12
C LYS A 82 6.15 7.94 7.12
N THR A 83 5.51 6.97 7.77
CA THR A 83 6.01 5.59 7.90
C THR A 83 6.16 4.90 6.55
N LEU A 84 5.21 5.10 5.63
CA LEU A 84 5.27 4.55 4.27
C LEU A 84 6.53 5.04 3.55
N LYS A 85 6.82 6.35 3.60
CA LYS A 85 7.99 6.94 2.93
C LYS A 85 9.31 6.54 3.57
N THR A 86 9.42 6.63 4.89
CA THR A 86 10.69 6.34 5.58
C THR A 86 11.03 4.86 5.52
N SER A 87 10.03 3.99 5.67
CA SER A 87 10.25 2.54 5.63
C SER A 87 10.54 2.01 4.23
N ALA A 88 10.09 2.70 3.17
CA ALA A 88 10.35 2.32 1.79
C ALA A 88 11.82 2.51 1.39
N LEU A 89 12.53 3.49 1.99
CA LEU A 89 13.92 3.81 1.65
C LEU A 89 14.89 2.62 1.66
N PRO A 90 15.02 1.83 2.75
CA PRO A 90 15.96 0.72 2.78
C PRO A 90 15.61 -0.33 1.72
N ILE A 91 14.32 -0.60 1.50
CA ILE A 91 13.89 -1.59 0.51
C ILE A 91 14.17 -1.08 -0.91
N LEU A 92 13.97 0.22 -1.18
CA LEU A 92 14.35 0.83 -2.45
C LEU A 92 15.88 0.85 -2.65
N ALA A 93 16.68 0.87 -1.59
CA ALA A 93 18.13 0.73 -1.72
C ALA A 93 18.50 -0.71 -2.09
N ASP A 94 17.87 -1.69 -1.42
CA ASP A 94 18.06 -3.12 -1.69
C ASP A 94 17.59 -3.51 -3.11
N LEU A 95 16.61 -2.80 -3.67
CA LEU A 95 16.12 -3.01 -5.04
C LEU A 95 17.02 -2.40 -6.13
N ARG A 96 18.06 -1.62 -5.78
CA ARG A 96 18.91 -0.99 -6.80
C ARG A 96 19.67 -2.01 -7.68
N PRO A 97 20.33 -3.05 -7.15
CA PRO A 97 21.09 -4.01 -7.96
C PRO A 97 20.28 -4.76 -9.03
N PRO A 98 19.06 -5.27 -8.77
CA PRO A 98 18.31 -5.99 -9.79
C PRO A 98 17.72 -5.09 -10.88
N VAL A 99 17.63 -3.77 -10.70
CA VAL A 99 17.03 -2.87 -11.72
C VAL A 99 18.09 -2.37 -12.70
N GLN A 100 18.01 -2.78 -13.96
CA GLN A 100 18.97 -2.46 -15.03
C GLN A 100 18.70 -1.10 -15.70
N VAL A 101 18.61 -0.04 -14.89
CA VAL A 101 18.54 1.34 -15.39
C VAL A 101 19.73 2.15 -14.87
N ASP A 102 20.01 3.27 -15.52
CA ASP A 102 21.02 4.22 -15.06
C ASP A 102 20.61 4.84 -13.71
N ASP A 103 21.60 5.23 -12.90
CA ASP A 103 21.37 5.77 -11.56
C ASP A 103 20.48 7.02 -11.58
N ALA A 104 20.62 7.88 -12.60
CA ALA A 104 19.84 9.11 -12.69
C ALA A 104 18.35 8.83 -12.97
N THR A 105 18.04 7.83 -13.80
CA THR A 105 16.67 7.35 -14.02
C THR A 105 16.12 6.68 -12.78
N TYR A 106 16.91 5.82 -12.11
CA TYR A 106 16.51 5.19 -10.85
C TYR A 106 16.14 6.23 -9.78
N ASP A 107 17.04 7.19 -9.55
CA ASP A 107 16.84 8.29 -8.60
C ASP A 107 15.63 9.14 -8.95
N ARG A 108 15.35 9.36 -10.25
CA ARG A 108 14.15 10.07 -10.70
C ARG A 108 12.88 9.29 -10.33
N HIS A 109 12.86 7.97 -10.49
CA HIS A 109 11.73 7.13 -10.09
C HIS A 109 11.53 7.17 -8.57
N VAL A 110 12.60 6.96 -7.80
CA VAL A 110 12.57 7.02 -6.32
C VAL A 110 12.11 8.40 -5.84
N ARG A 111 12.66 9.47 -6.40
CA ARG A 111 12.22 10.85 -6.10
C ARG A 111 10.75 11.04 -6.42
N ASN A 112 10.27 10.54 -7.55
CA ASN A 112 8.86 10.66 -7.91
C ASN A 112 7.91 9.87 -6.98
N MET A 113 8.40 8.82 -6.33
CA MET A 113 7.64 8.07 -5.31
C MET A 113 7.63 8.77 -3.96
N LEU A 114 8.77 9.30 -3.51
CA LEU A 114 8.96 9.76 -2.13
C LEU A 114 8.74 11.26 -1.95
N TYR A 115 9.11 12.08 -2.96
CA TYR A 115 9.08 13.53 -2.84
C TYR A 115 7.68 14.09 -3.09
N THR A 116 7.10 14.67 -2.04
CA THR A 116 5.90 15.52 -2.15
C THR A 116 6.33 16.97 -2.10
N SER A 117 5.99 17.74 -3.13
CA SER A 117 6.30 19.17 -3.16
C SER A 117 5.36 19.94 -2.22
N ARG A 118 5.87 20.99 -1.58
CA ARG A 118 5.04 21.90 -0.77
C ARG A 118 3.86 22.48 -1.56
N ARG A 119 4.07 22.73 -2.86
CA ARG A 119 3.01 23.22 -3.76
C ARG A 119 1.88 22.19 -3.89
N ALA A 120 2.21 20.91 -4.03
CA ALA A 120 1.19 19.87 -4.08
C ALA A 120 0.40 19.81 -2.77
N GLU A 121 1.07 19.84 -1.61
CA GLU A 121 0.36 19.82 -0.32
C GLU A 121 -0.52 21.07 -0.10
N ALA A 122 -0.05 22.25 -0.50
CA ALA A 122 -0.84 23.47 -0.46
C ALA A 122 -2.06 23.42 -1.39
N VAL A 123 -1.90 22.85 -2.59
CA VAL A 123 -3.03 22.61 -3.51
C VAL A 123 -4.02 21.63 -2.91
N LEU A 124 -3.57 20.53 -2.30
CA LEU A 124 -4.46 19.57 -1.64
C LEU A 124 -5.19 20.20 -0.45
N ALA A 125 -4.54 21.08 0.31
CA ALA A 125 -5.18 21.84 1.39
C ALA A 125 -6.23 22.82 0.84
N ALA A 126 -5.92 23.52 -0.25
CA ALA A 126 -6.88 24.41 -0.92
C ALA A 126 -8.07 23.64 -1.49
N VAL A 127 -7.85 22.43 -2.05
CA VAL A 127 -8.92 21.55 -2.52
C VAL A 127 -9.78 21.07 -1.35
N ALA A 128 -9.18 20.66 -0.23
CA ALA A 128 -9.93 20.30 0.98
C ALA A 128 -10.80 21.47 1.47
N LEU A 129 -10.23 22.68 1.53
CA LEU A 129 -10.97 23.89 1.90
C LEU A 129 -12.12 24.19 0.93
N ALA A 130 -11.87 24.11 -0.38
CA ALA A 130 -12.91 24.34 -1.39
C ALA A 130 -14.07 23.33 -1.28
N ILE A 131 -13.76 22.05 -1.02
CA ILE A 131 -14.76 21.01 -0.79
C ILE A 131 -15.60 21.36 0.44
N MET A 132 -14.98 21.76 1.55
CA MET A 132 -15.73 22.10 2.77
C MET A 132 -16.56 23.38 2.60
N ILE A 133 -16.06 24.38 1.87
CA ILE A 133 -16.82 25.60 1.55
C ILE A 133 -18.03 25.23 0.69
N ALA A 134 -17.84 24.42 -0.34
CA ALA A 134 -18.94 23.97 -1.20
C ALA A 134 -19.99 23.19 -0.40
N TRP A 135 -19.55 22.26 0.45
CA TRP A 135 -20.43 21.45 1.31
C TRP A 135 -21.33 22.32 2.19
N PHE A 136 -20.74 23.25 2.94
CA PHE A 136 -21.48 24.01 3.95
C PHE A 136 -22.19 25.25 3.41
N PHE A 137 -21.59 25.98 2.47
CA PHE A 137 -22.14 27.27 2.02
C PHE A 137 -22.91 27.18 0.72
N ILE A 138 -22.46 26.35 -0.23
CA ILE A 138 -23.11 26.21 -1.55
C ILE A 138 -24.26 25.21 -1.46
N PHE A 139 -23.98 24.01 -0.97
CA PHE A 139 -24.97 22.94 -0.88
C PHE A 139 -25.79 22.97 0.42
N ARG A 140 -25.36 23.76 1.41
CA ARG A 140 -26.01 23.90 2.73
C ARG A 140 -26.28 22.54 3.38
N LEU A 141 -25.35 21.60 3.21
CA LEU A 141 -25.45 20.27 3.78
C LEU A 141 -25.21 20.33 5.29
N PRO A 142 -25.87 19.45 6.07
CA PRO A 142 -25.65 19.37 7.51
C PRO A 142 -24.23 18.92 7.83
N LEU A 143 -23.86 19.08 9.11
CA LEU A 143 -22.60 18.60 9.62
C LEU A 143 -22.51 17.06 9.47
N PRO A 144 -21.39 16.52 8.94
CA PRO A 144 -21.27 15.09 8.62
C PRO A 144 -21.50 14.13 9.80
N LEU A 145 -21.20 14.53 11.04
CA LEU A 145 -21.33 13.67 12.22
C LEU A 145 -22.63 13.90 12.99
N THR A 146 -23.25 15.07 12.83
CA THR A 146 -24.53 15.45 13.42
C THR A 146 -25.51 15.78 12.32
N PHE A 147 -26.10 14.73 11.76
CA PHE A 147 -27.21 14.84 10.82
C PHE A 147 -28.26 15.80 11.39
N ASP A 148 -28.75 16.72 10.56
CA ASP A 148 -29.73 17.77 10.88
C ASP A 148 -29.21 19.06 11.54
N VAL A 149 -27.93 19.15 11.90
CA VAL A 149 -27.35 20.38 12.45
C VAL A 149 -26.62 21.16 11.35
N SER A 150 -26.94 22.45 11.20
CA SER A 150 -26.24 23.38 10.32
C SER A 150 -25.07 24.08 11.03
N LEU A 151 -24.20 24.76 10.29
CA LEU A 151 -23.08 25.49 10.88
C LEU A 151 -23.58 26.52 11.93
N PRO A 152 -22.91 26.62 13.09
CA PRO A 152 -23.30 27.55 14.13
C PRO A 152 -23.09 29.00 13.67
N ALA A 153 -23.97 29.91 14.09
CA ALA A 153 -23.83 31.34 13.83
C ALA A 153 -22.62 31.97 14.53
N ASN A 154 -22.09 31.34 15.58
CA ASN A 154 -20.89 31.80 16.26
C ASN A 154 -19.65 31.58 15.36
N PRO A 155 -18.95 32.65 14.96
CA PRO A 155 -17.87 32.56 13.98
C PRO A 155 -16.67 31.76 14.49
N LEU A 156 -16.41 31.75 15.80
CA LEU A 156 -15.31 30.99 16.38
C LEU A 156 -15.61 29.49 16.35
N GLN A 157 -16.82 29.08 16.72
CA GLN A 157 -17.24 27.67 16.64
C GLN A 157 -17.25 27.19 15.18
N MET A 158 -17.78 28.00 14.27
CA MET A 158 -17.77 27.74 12.83
C MET A 158 -16.34 27.56 12.32
N LEU A 159 -15.41 28.43 12.70
CA LEU A 159 -14.01 28.35 12.26
C LEU A 159 -13.33 27.07 12.77
N VAL A 160 -13.57 26.67 14.02
CA VAL A 160 -12.98 25.43 14.57
C VAL A 160 -13.54 24.18 13.88
N ILE A 161 -14.85 24.13 13.63
CA ILE A 161 -15.50 23.04 12.88
C ILE A 161 -14.98 23.01 11.43
N LEU A 162 -14.87 24.16 10.78
CA LEU A 162 -14.34 24.22 9.42
C LEU A 162 -12.88 23.74 9.39
N ALA A 163 -12.05 24.23 10.31
CA ALA A 163 -10.65 23.85 10.41
C ALA A 163 -10.47 22.34 10.67
N SER A 164 -11.28 21.72 11.54
CA SER A 164 -11.20 20.28 11.80
C SER A 164 -11.44 19.46 10.54
N TYR A 165 -12.52 19.76 9.80
CA TYR A 165 -12.84 19.04 8.58
C TYR A 165 -11.85 19.32 7.44
N VAL A 166 -11.30 20.54 7.35
CA VAL A 166 -10.25 20.86 6.36
C VAL A 166 -8.96 20.09 6.67
N ILE A 167 -8.54 20.02 7.95
CA ILE A 167 -7.38 19.23 8.37
C ILE A 167 -7.59 17.75 8.03
N PHE A 168 -8.77 17.21 8.35
CA PHE A 168 -9.13 15.83 8.06
C PHE A 168 -9.10 15.53 6.56
N GLY A 169 -9.79 16.35 5.76
CA GLY A 169 -9.84 16.21 4.31
C GLY A 169 -8.47 16.36 3.67
N TRP A 170 -7.66 17.30 4.14
CA TRP A 170 -6.28 17.49 3.68
C TRP A 170 -5.40 16.28 3.98
N ALA A 171 -5.47 15.70 5.18
CA ALA A 171 -4.72 14.50 5.55
C ALA A 171 -5.12 13.31 4.65
N GLY A 172 -6.42 13.11 4.41
CA GLY A 172 -6.94 12.09 3.51
C GLY A 172 -6.47 12.27 2.06
N LEU A 173 -6.59 13.48 1.53
CA LEU A 173 -6.11 13.81 0.19
C LEU A 173 -4.59 13.62 0.05
N CYS A 174 -3.81 13.99 1.07
CA CYS A 174 -2.36 13.76 1.09
C CYS A 174 -2.01 12.28 1.07
N LEU A 175 -2.73 11.45 1.83
CA LEU A 175 -2.53 10.01 1.86
C LEU A 175 -2.88 9.37 0.51
N VAL A 176 -4.04 9.71 -0.06
CA VAL A 176 -4.47 9.20 -1.38
C VAL A 176 -3.49 9.61 -2.47
N TYR A 177 -3.15 10.90 -2.56
CA TYR A 177 -2.21 11.41 -3.55
C TYR A 177 -0.84 10.74 -3.44
N SER A 178 -0.32 10.60 -2.23
CA SER A 178 0.98 9.95 -2.00
C SER A 178 0.94 8.46 -2.31
N SER A 179 -0.17 7.78 -1.99
CA SER A 179 -0.35 6.37 -2.33
C SER A 179 -0.40 6.17 -3.84
N LEU A 180 -1.16 6.99 -4.58
CA LEU A 180 -1.22 6.92 -6.04
C LEU A 180 0.16 7.16 -6.68
N ARG A 181 0.89 8.17 -6.21
CA ARG A 181 2.25 8.44 -6.69
C ARG A 181 3.22 7.31 -6.37
N PHE A 182 3.10 6.72 -5.18
CA PHE A 182 3.91 5.59 -4.78
C PHE A 182 3.64 4.37 -5.66
N ALA A 183 2.36 3.99 -5.87
CA ALA A 183 1.99 2.89 -6.76
C ALA A 183 2.48 3.14 -8.20
N HIS A 184 2.27 4.35 -8.73
CA HIS A 184 2.69 4.67 -10.10
C HIS A 184 4.21 4.64 -10.26
N GLY A 185 4.94 5.19 -9.29
CA GLY A 185 6.39 5.15 -9.33
C GLY A 185 6.95 3.74 -9.13
N LEU A 186 6.33 2.94 -8.25
CA LEU A 186 6.67 1.53 -8.08
C LEU A 186 6.39 0.73 -9.34
N GLY A 187 5.25 0.96 -10.00
CA GLY A 187 4.90 0.34 -11.28
C GLY A 187 5.90 0.69 -12.38
N LYS A 188 6.32 1.97 -12.49
CA LYS A 188 7.39 2.36 -13.43
C LYS A 188 8.72 1.67 -13.14
N LEU A 189 9.06 1.52 -11.86
CA LEU A 189 10.29 0.82 -11.47
C LEU A 189 10.19 -0.68 -11.77
N ALA A 190 9.04 -1.28 -11.50
CA ALA A 190 8.73 -2.68 -11.80
C ALA A 190 8.68 -2.99 -13.30
N GLY A 191 8.28 -2.02 -14.13
CA GLY A 191 8.30 -2.13 -15.59
C GLY A 191 9.67 -1.88 -16.23
N SER A 192 10.66 -1.46 -15.45
CA SER A 192 12.03 -1.34 -15.93
C SER A 192 12.68 -2.72 -16.10
N PRO A 193 13.68 -2.90 -17.00
CA PRO A 193 14.33 -4.20 -17.17
C PRO A 193 14.98 -4.69 -15.88
N LEU A 194 14.68 -5.92 -15.49
CA LEU A 194 15.17 -6.54 -14.25
C LEU A 194 16.22 -7.63 -14.55
N THR A 195 17.28 -7.68 -13.75
CA THR A 195 18.16 -8.84 -13.64
C THR A 195 17.45 -9.89 -12.80
N ILE A 196 16.99 -10.96 -13.42
CA ILE A 196 16.22 -12.01 -12.75
C ILE A 196 17.06 -13.26 -12.63
N ASN A 197 17.46 -13.59 -11.41
CA ASN A 197 18.00 -14.91 -11.10
C ASN A 197 16.84 -15.87 -10.80
N VAL A 198 16.50 -16.75 -11.75
CA VAL A 198 15.37 -17.69 -11.61
C VAL A 198 15.60 -18.69 -10.47
N PHE A 199 16.87 -18.93 -10.10
CA PHE A 199 17.24 -19.83 -9.00
C PHE A 199 17.18 -19.16 -7.64
N ASP A 200 17.26 -17.83 -7.59
CA ASP A 200 17.21 -17.05 -6.35
C ASP A 200 16.44 -15.74 -6.56
N PRO A 201 15.11 -15.73 -6.35
CA PRO A 201 14.28 -14.55 -6.55
C PRO A 201 14.32 -13.56 -5.37
N ASP A 202 15.17 -13.75 -4.36
CA ASP A 202 15.13 -12.97 -3.11
C ASP A 202 15.34 -11.46 -3.35
N ASP A 203 16.17 -11.10 -4.34
CA ASP A 203 16.42 -9.70 -4.72
C ASP A 203 15.16 -8.97 -5.22
N LEU A 204 14.18 -9.71 -5.75
CA LEU A 204 12.92 -9.14 -6.28
C LEU A 204 11.82 -9.05 -5.22
N LEU A 205 11.99 -9.68 -4.05
CA LEU A 205 10.99 -9.65 -2.97
C LEU A 205 10.76 -8.25 -2.41
N GLY A 206 11.71 -7.32 -2.62
CA GLY A 206 11.55 -5.92 -2.25
C GLY A 206 10.30 -5.30 -2.87
N PHE A 207 9.98 -5.61 -4.13
CA PHE A 207 8.76 -5.13 -4.79
C PHE A 207 7.50 -5.59 -4.06
N GLY A 208 7.42 -6.88 -3.72
CA GLY A 208 6.31 -7.45 -2.95
C GLY A 208 6.16 -6.82 -1.57
N LYS A 209 7.26 -6.57 -0.86
CA LYS A 209 7.26 -5.88 0.45
C LYS A 209 6.76 -4.44 0.36
N LEU A 210 7.20 -3.67 -0.65
CA LEU A 210 6.75 -2.29 -0.86
C LEU A 210 5.26 -2.22 -1.19
N SER A 211 4.82 -3.07 -2.12
CA SER A 211 3.42 -3.13 -2.54
C SER A 211 2.49 -3.56 -1.39
N LEU A 212 2.91 -4.56 -0.59
CA LEU A 212 2.20 -4.97 0.62
C LEU A 212 2.08 -3.82 1.63
N ARG A 213 3.16 -3.08 1.89
CA ARG A 213 3.09 -1.95 2.84
C ARG A 213 2.11 -0.90 2.38
N GLN A 214 2.13 -0.56 1.09
CA GLN A 214 1.18 0.38 0.51
C GLN A 214 -0.26 -0.11 0.66
N SER A 215 -0.55 -1.35 0.25
CA SER A 215 -1.91 -1.90 0.34
C SER A 215 -2.40 -2.02 1.78
N MET A 216 -1.51 -2.35 2.73
CA MET A 216 -1.83 -2.34 4.16
C MET A 216 -2.17 -0.95 4.69
N THR A 217 -1.42 0.08 4.29
CA THR A 217 -1.76 1.46 4.66
C THR A 217 -3.16 1.85 4.18
N VAL A 218 -3.52 1.48 2.94
CA VAL A 218 -4.86 1.73 2.39
C VAL A 218 -5.92 0.90 3.14
N ALA A 219 -5.70 -0.40 3.31
CA ALA A 219 -6.62 -1.31 3.99
C ALA A 219 -6.92 -0.87 5.43
N VAL A 220 -5.88 -0.54 6.21
CA VAL A 220 -6.05 -0.08 7.60
C VAL A 220 -6.75 1.27 7.65
N THR A 221 -6.49 2.18 6.70
CA THR A 221 -7.24 3.45 6.60
C THR A 221 -8.73 3.16 6.39
N ILE A 222 -9.08 2.23 5.51
CA ILE A 222 -10.49 1.85 5.26
C ILE A 222 -11.09 1.20 6.50
N LEU A 223 -10.38 0.29 7.17
CA LEU A 223 -10.88 -0.32 8.42
C LEU A 223 -11.12 0.72 9.51
N LEU A 224 -10.22 1.70 9.67
CA LEU A 224 -10.40 2.80 10.61
C LEU A 224 -11.54 3.76 10.22
N PHE A 225 -12.01 3.74 8.98
CA PHE A 225 -13.28 4.38 8.60
C PHE A 225 -14.48 3.49 8.93
N VAL A 226 -14.45 2.23 8.53
CA VAL A 226 -15.60 1.30 8.62
C VAL A 226 -15.93 0.95 10.06
N ILE A 227 -14.93 0.68 10.90
CA ILE A 227 -15.14 0.26 12.29
C ILE A 227 -15.90 1.34 13.11
N PRO A 228 -15.48 2.62 13.13
CA PRO A 228 -16.21 3.63 13.89
C PRO A 228 -17.50 4.10 13.23
N LEU A 229 -17.58 4.15 11.89
CA LEU A 229 -18.81 4.57 11.18
C LEU A 229 -19.91 3.50 11.22
N GLY A 230 -19.56 2.25 11.55
CA GLY A 230 -20.49 1.14 11.62
C GLY A 230 -20.82 0.54 10.26
N THR A 231 -21.84 -0.32 10.24
CA THR A 231 -22.28 -0.97 9.00
C THR A 231 -22.93 0.05 8.07
N PRO A 232 -22.60 0.05 6.77
CA PRO A 232 -23.27 0.91 5.81
C PRO A 232 -24.77 0.66 5.82
N SER A 233 -25.55 1.72 5.69
CA SER A 233 -27.01 1.72 5.67
C SER A 233 -27.57 2.06 4.28
N ARG A 234 -26.79 2.76 3.46
CA ARG A 234 -27.20 3.25 2.13
C ARG A 234 -26.38 2.59 1.03
N PRO A 235 -26.97 2.30 -0.15
CA PRO A 235 -26.27 1.66 -1.27
C PRO A 235 -25.00 2.42 -1.72
N ALA A 236 -25.00 3.75 -1.58
CA ALA A 236 -23.83 4.57 -1.87
C ALA A 236 -22.64 4.26 -0.93
N GLU A 237 -22.89 3.98 0.34
CA GLU A 237 -21.84 3.63 1.32
C GLU A 237 -21.25 2.25 1.00
N TYR A 238 -22.09 1.30 0.60
CA TYR A 238 -21.64 -0.01 0.09
C TYR A 238 -20.74 0.14 -1.15
N ALA A 239 -21.13 1.01 -2.10
CA ALA A 239 -20.34 1.27 -3.30
C ALA A 239 -18.97 1.89 -2.96
N VAL A 240 -18.93 2.87 -2.05
CA VAL A 240 -17.68 3.48 -1.58
C VAL A 240 -16.76 2.44 -0.95
N LEU A 241 -17.31 1.57 -0.09
CA LEU A 241 -16.54 0.53 0.58
C LEU A 241 -15.99 -0.51 -0.41
N LEU A 242 -16.80 -0.93 -1.38
CA LEU A 242 -16.38 -1.85 -2.43
C LEU A 242 -15.26 -1.25 -3.27
N LEU A 243 -15.43 0.00 -3.73
CA LEU A 243 -14.42 0.72 -4.50
C LEU A 243 -13.13 0.92 -3.70
N ALA A 244 -13.23 1.26 -2.42
CA ALA A 244 -12.06 1.43 -1.56
C ALA A 244 -11.31 0.09 -1.35
N SER A 245 -12.05 -1.01 -1.16
CA SER A 245 -11.48 -2.35 -1.02
C SER A 245 -10.81 -2.82 -2.32
N LEU A 246 -11.44 -2.56 -3.47
CA LEU A 246 -10.83 -2.80 -4.77
C LEU A 246 -9.58 -1.95 -4.98
N ALA A 247 -9.60 -0.68 -4.59
CA ALA A 247 -8.43 0.19 -4.66
C ALA A 247 -7.26 -0.34 -3.80
N SER A 248 -7.54 -0.88 -2.61
CA SER A 248 -6.55 -1.57 -1.77
C SER A 248 -5.92 -2.77 -2.47
N LEU A 249 -6.75 -3.62 -3.09
CA LEU A 249 -6.29 -4.79 -3.85
C LEU A 249 -5.52 -4.38 -5.13
N SER A 250 -5.99 -3.37 -5.85
CA SER A 250 -5.33 -2.83 -7.03
C SER A 250 -3.97 -2.23 -6.69
N ALA A 251 -3.86 -1.54 -5.55
CA ALA A 251 -2.58 -1.02 -5.04
C ALA A 251 -1.57 -2.14 -4.77
N LEU A 252 -2.05 -3.35 -4.43
CA LEU A 252 -1.20 -4.53 -4.27
C LEU A 252 -0.79 -5.15 -5.62
N ILE A 253 -1.76 -5.40 -6.51
CA ILE A 253 -1.56 -6.23 -7.70
C ILE A 253 -0.90 -5.44 -8.84
N PHE A 254 -1.40 -4.23 -9.14
CA PHE A 254 -0.99 -3.51 -10.34
C PHE A 254 0.51 -3.19 -10.39
N PRO A 255 1.16 -2.70 -9.32
CA PRO A 255 2.59 -2.44 -9.37
C PRO A 255 3.45 -3.70 -9.54
N LEU A 256 2.92 -4.88 -9.22
CA LEU A 256 3.64 -6.15 -9.26
C LEU A 256 3.44 -6.92 -10.57
N TRP A 257 2.46 -6.51 -11.38
CA TRP A 257 2.11 -7.21 -12.61
C TRP A 257 3.29 -7.29 -13.59
N ASP A 258 4.02 -6.20 -13.75
CA ASP A 258 5.18 -6.17 -14.65
C ASP A 258 6.33 -7.04 -14.13
N VAL A 259 6.58 -7.04 -12.81
CA VAL A 259 7.55 -7.95 -12.18
C VAL A 259 7.15 -9.40 -12.45
N HIS A 260 5.86 -9.73 -12.26
CA HIS A 260 5.34 -11.05 -12.51
C HIS A 260 5.55 -11.50 -13.97
N GLN A 261 5.25 -10.64 -14.93
CA GLN A 261 5.48 -10.94 -16.35
C GLN A 261 6.96 -11.16 -16.66
N GLN A 262 7.86 -10.31 -16.14
CA GLN A 262 9.29 -10.45 -16.36
C GLN A 262 9.83 -11.74 -15.72
N MET A 263 9.42 -12.07 -14.48
CA MET A 263 9.81 -13.31 -13.81
C MET A 263 9.30 -14.55 -14.55
N SER A 264 8.05 -14.55 -15.01
CA SER A 264 7.50 -15.66 -15.79
C SER A 264 8.29 -15.84 -17.09
N ARG A 265 8.57 -14.77 -17.83
CA ARG A 265 9.37 -14.84 -19.06
C ARG A 265 10.78 -15.36 -18.79
N ALA A 266 11.45 -14.86 -17.75
CA ALA A 266 12.79 -15.32 -17.37
C ALA A 266 12.80 -16.82 -17.03
N ARG A 267 11.78 -17.29 -16.29
CA ARG A 267 11.58 -18.71 -15.97
C ARG A 267 11.40 -19.54 -17.23
N ASP A 268 10.51 -19.12 -18.13
CA ASP A 268 10.17 -19.88 -19.34
C ASP A 268 11.37 -19.94 -20.32
N VAL A 269 12.14 -18.85 -20.45
CA VAL A 269 13.40 -18.82 -21.24
C VAL A 269 14.44 -19.77 -20.64
N THR A 270 14.63 -19.74 -19.31
CA THR A 270 15.62 -20.60 -18.65
C THR A 270 15.21 -22.07 -18.71
N ALA A 271 13.92 -22.38 -18.52
CA ALA A 271 13.38 -23.73 -18.69
C ALA A 271 13.52 -24.24 -20.13
N GLY A 272 13.29 -23.37 -21.13
CA GLY A 272 13.48 -23.69 -22.54
C GLY A 272 14.94 -24.02 -22.88
N ARG A 273 15.90 -23.25 -22.36
CA ARG A 273 17.34 -23.52 -22.52
C ARG A 273 17.74 -24.87 -21.93
N LEU A 274 17.32 -25.16 -20.70
CA LEU A 274 17.58 -26.48 -20.08
C LEU A 274 16.90 -27.62 -20.83
N GLY A 275 15.70 -27.40 -21.37
CA GLY A 275 15.02 -28.37 -22.23
C GLY A 275 15.82 -28.67 -23.50
N GLY A 276 16.42 -27.64 -24.11
CA GLY A 276 17.33 -27.78 -25.25
C GLY A 276 18.59 -28.57 -24.89
N GLU A 277 19.25 -28.25 -23.78
CA GLU A 277 20.45 -28.98 -23.32
C GLU A 277 20.14 -30.45 -22.98
N LEU A 278 18.98 -30.74 -22.39
CA LEU A 278 18.52 -32.10 -22.13
C LEU A 278 18.29 -32.87 -23.44
N ALA A 279 17.60 -32.26 -24.40
CA ALA A 279 17.37 -32.86 -25.72
C ALA A 279 18.69 -33.12 -26.46
N GLU A 280 19.66 -32.21 -26.34
CA GLU A 280 21.00 -32.38 -26.88
C GLU A 280 21.72 -33.57 -26.23
N CYS A 281 21.70 -33.67 -24.89
CA CYS A 281 22.28 -34.82 -24.17
C CYS A 281 21.63 -36.14 -24.59
N GLN A 282 20.30 -36.18 -24.72
CA GLN A 282 19.57 -37.36 -25.21
C GLN A 282 19.92 -37.70 -26.65
N SER A 283 20.03 -36.71 -27.53
CA SER A 283 20.39 -36.93 -28.94
C SER A 283 21.80 -37.51 -29.07
N ARG A 284 22.76 -37.04 -28.26
CA ARG A 284 24.12 -37.58 -28.19
C ARG A 284 24.16 -39.02 -27.68
N LEU A 285 23.35 -39.32 -26.65
CA LEU A 285 23.19 -40.69 -26.15
C LEU A 285 22.65 -41.64 -27.23
N MET A 286 21.69 -41.19 -28.04
CA MET A 286 21.06 -42.01 -29.10
C MET A 286 21.93 -42.14 -30.35
N ALA A 287 22.74 -41.13 -30.67
CA ALA A 287 23.57 -41.12 -31.89
C ALA A 287 24.86 -41.94 -31.79
N THR A 288 25.31 -42.28 -30.57
CA THR A 288 26.61 -42.92 -30.36
C THR A 288 26.45 -44.44 -30.24
N THR A 289 26.85 -45.18 -31.28
CA THR A 289 26.66 -46.65 -31.39
C THR A 289 27.57 -47.48 -30.48
N THR A 290 28.67 -46.90 -30.00
CA THR A 290 29.61 -47.52 -29.04
C THR A 290 30.01 -46.50 -27.98
N LEU A 291 29.25 -46.43 -26.89
CA LEU A 291 29.55 -45.56 -25.75
C LEU A 291 30.48 -46.27 -24.77
N ASP A 292 31.59 -45.63 -24.43
CA ASP A 292 32.40 -46.04 -23.28
C ASP A 292 31.60 -45.81 -21.99
N THR A 293 31.77 -46.72 -21.03
CA THR A 293 31.06 -46.70 -19.75
C THR A 293 31.26 -45.39 -18.98
N ALA A 294 32.43 -44.76 -19.09
CA ALA A 294 32.70 -43.45 -18.50
C ALA A 294 31.82 -42.35 -19.11
N THR A 295 31.70 -42.29 -20.44
CA THR A 295 30.89 -41.28 -21.14
C THR A 295 29.38 -41.44 -20.86
N LEU A 296 28.91 -42.68 -20.73
CA LEU A 296 27.52 -42.97 -20.36
C LEU A 296 27.21 -42.52 -18.93
N SER A 297 28.14 -42.76 -17.99
CA SER A 297 28.03 -42.28 -16.62
C SER A 297 27.98 -40.75 -16.52
N GLU A 298 28.87 -40.06 -17.24
CA GLU A 298 28.90 -38.59 -17.28
C GLU A 298 27.60 -37.99 -17.86
N LEU A 299 27.10 -38.54 -18.98
CA LEU A 299 25.86 -38.08 -19.60
C LEU A 299 24.64 -38.36 -18.71
N SER A 300 24.63 -39.49 -17.99
CA SER A 300 23.59 -39.81 -17.02
C SER A 300 23.58 -38.80 -15.85
N ASP A 301 24.74 -38.55 -15.24
CA ASP A 301 24.88 -37.58 -14.14
C ASP A 301 24.50 -36.15 -14.58
N ARG A 302 24.92 -35.74 -15.78
CA ARG A 302 24.51 -34.45 -16.36
C ARG A 302 23.00 -34.37 -16.57
N THR A 303 22.38 -35.44 -17.08
CA THR A 303 20.93 -35.50 -17.30
C THR A 303 20.17 -35.39 -15.98
N GLU A 304 20.62 -36.09 -14.94
CA GLU A 304 20.02 -36.01 -13.60
C GLU A 304 20.12 -34.60 -13.02
N LYS A 305 21.30 -33.97 -13.10
CA LYS A 305 21.52 -32.58 -12.67
C LYS A 305 20.61 -31.60 -13.42
N LEU A 306 20.49 -31.74 -14.74
CA LEU A 306 19.62 -30.88 -15.56
C LEU A 306 18.13 -31.09 -15.22
N LEU A 307 17.70 -32.32 -14.96
CA LEU A 307 16.33 -32.62 -14.52
C LEU A 307 16.05 -32.01 -13.14
N ALA A 308 16.99 -32.10 -12.21
CA ALA A 308 16.90 -31.46 -10.89
C ALA A 308 16.79 -29.93 -11.01
N LEU A 309 17.64 -29.29 -11.82
CA LEU A 309 17.58 -27.85 -12.08
C LEU A 309 16.25 -27.44 -12.72
N ARG A 310 15.76 -28.21 -13.69
CA ARG A 310 14.47 -27.97 -14.35
C ARG A 310 13.31 -28.03 -13.35
N SER A 311 13.31 -29.02 -12.45
CA SER A 311 12.32 -29.15 -11.37
C SER A 311 12.36 -27.94 -10.43
N THR A 312 13.56 -27.48 -10.06
CA THR A 312 13.76 -26.27 -9.24
C THR A 312 13.20 -25.02 -9.92
N ILE A 313 13.45 -24.84 -11.22
CA ILE A 313 12.93 -23.70 -11.99
C ILE A 313 11.41 -23.69 -12.06
N TYR A 314 10.76 -24.85 -12.26
CA TYR A 314 9.29 -24.91 -12.26
C TYR A 314 8.67 -24.59 -10.91
N LYS A 315 9.39 -24.85 -9.82
CA LYS A 315 8.97 -24.51 -8.45
C LYS A 315 9.28 -23.06 -8.08
N SER A 316 10.11 -22.36 -8.85
CA SER A 316 10.47 -20.97 -8.60
C SER A 316 9.22 -20.08 -8.70
N PRO A 317 8.97 -19.21 -7.70
CA PRO A 317 7.80 -18.34 -7.71
C PRO A 317 7.88 -17.35 -8.87
N THR A 318 6.76 -17.13 -9.56
CA THR A 318 6.65 -16.11 -10.62
C THR A 318 6.17 -14.77 -10.12
N TRP A 319 5.80 -14.67 -8.84
CA TRP A 319 5.43 -13.42 -8.19
C TRP A 319 6.53 -13.05 -7.19
N PRO A 320 6.71 -11.76 -6.87
CA PRO A 320 7.74 -11.30 -5.93
C PRO A 320 7.36 -11.57 -4.45
N PHE A 321 6.97 -12.81 -4.18
CA PHE A 321 6.67 -13.36 -2.87
C PHE A 321 7.31 -14.75 -2.77
N ARG A 322 7.83 -15.09 -1.58
CA ARG A 322 8.57 -16.34 -1.36
C ARG A 322 7.77 -17.60 -1.67
N SER A 323 6.44 -17.55 -1.52
CA SER A 323 5.59 -18.73 -1.63
C SER A 323 4.14 -18.38 -1.92
N MET A 324 3.39 -19.31 -2.52
CA MET A 324 1.95 -19.14 -2.75
C MET A 324 1.15 -18.83 -1.48
N PRO A 325 1.39 -19.47 -0.31
CA PRO A 325 0.72 -19.08 0.93
C PRO A 325 0.97 -17.63 1.32
N SER A 326 2.15 -17.07 1.01
CA SER A 326 2.44 -15.66 1.27
C SER A 326 1.57 -14.75 0.39
N ILE A 327 1.38 -15.10 -0.88
CA ILE A 327 0.49 -14.37 -1.81
C ILE A 327 -0.94 -14.37 -1.27
N VAL A 328 -1.45 -15.55 -0.88
CA VAL A 328 -2.81 -15.67 -0.34
C VAL A 328 -2.98 -14.82 0.93
N ARG A 329 -2.02 -14.87 1.87
CA ARG A 329 -2.06 -14.04 3.08
C ARG A 329 -2.08 -12.55 2.76
N VAL A 330 -1.28 -12.11 1.81
CA VAL A 330 -1.17 -10.71 1.39
C VAL A 330 -2.46 -10.23 0.70
N VAL A 331 -3.03 -11.07 -0.18
CA VAL A 331 -4.33 -10.79 -0.82
C VAL A 331 -5.44 -10.72 0.23
N LEU A 332 -5.53 -11.69 1.13
CA LEU A 332 -6.51 -11.69 2.23
C LEU A 332 -6.36 -10.46 3.13
N ALA A 333 -5.13 -10.07 3.46
CA ALA A 333 -4.87 -8.87 4.24
C ALA A 333 -5.34 -7.62 3.50
N SER A 334 -5.07 -7.50 2.19
CA SER A 334 -5.52 -6.34 1.38
C SER A 334 -7.05 -6.30 1.22
N LEU A 335 -7.71 -7.45 1.23
CA LEU A 335 -9.15 -7.64 1.20
C LEU A 335 -9.81 -7.60 2.57
N SER A 336 -9.05 -7.46 3.66
CA SER A 336 -9.59 -7.47 5.02
C SER A 336 -10.74 -6.48 5.25
N PRO A 337 -10.76 -5.25 4.69
CA PRO A 337 -11.92 -4.37 4.87
C PRO A 337 -13.20 -4.95 4.28
N PHE A 338 -13.10 -5.58 3.11
CA PHE A 338 -14.21 -6.24 2.43
C PHE A 338 -14.67 -7.50 3.17
N LEU A 339 -13.73 -8.30 3.67
CA LEU A 339 -14.04 -9.51 4.44
C LEU A 339 -14.73 -9.18 5.77
N VAL A 340 -14.21 -8.20 6.52
CA VAL A 340 -14.85 -7.71 7.76
C VAL A 340 -16.28 -7.25 7.48
N PHE A 341 -16.46 -6.54 6.38
CA PHE A 341 -17.77 -6.10 5.95
C PHE A 341 -18.72 -7.26 5.60
N ILE A 342 -18.29 -8.23 4.78
CA ILE A 342 -19.10 -9.43 4.47
C ILE A 342 -19.48 -10.16 5.75
N ILE A 343 -18.53 -10.37 6.65
CA ILE A 343 -18.77 -11.07 7.92
C ILE A 343 -19.82 -10.32 8.74
N ASN A 344 -19.70 -9.00 8.87
CA ASN A 344 -20.68 -8.18 9.58
C ASN A 344 -22.08 -8.27 8.95
N GLU A 345 -22.17 -8.24 7.61
CA GLU A 345 -23.44 -8.35 6.90
C GLU A 345 -24.07 -9.75 7.06
N VAL A 346 -23.25 -10.81 7.04
CA VAL A 346 -23.71 -12.20 7.28
C VAL A 346 -24.19 -12.38 8.71
N ILE A 347 -23.44 -11.87 9.70
CA ILE A 347 -23.85 -11.90 11.11
C ILE A 347 -25.20 -11.18 11.27
N ARG A 348 -25.32 -9.98 10.70
CA ARG A 348 -26.53 -9.16 10.81
C ARG A 348 -27.73 -9.80 10.12
N THR A 349 -27.55 -10.32 8.91
CA THR A 349 -28.66 -10.84 8.08
C THR A 349 -29.12 -12.21 8.52
N TYR A 350 -28.20 -13.08 8.94
CA TYR A 350 -28.52 -14.50 9.19
C TYR A 350 -28.39 -14.91 10.66
N LEU A 351 -27.38 -14.41 11.39
CA LEU A 351 -27.15 -14.88 12.76
C LEU A 351 -28.00 -14.13 13.79
N LEU A 352 -28.06 -12.80 13.74
CA LEU A 352 -28.85 -12.02 14.71
C LEU A 352 -30.35 -12.43 14.74
N PRO A 353 -31.03 -12.62 13.59
CA PRO A 353 -32.42 -13.07 13.59
C PRO A 353 -32.62 -14.46 14.23
N LEU A 354 -31.63 -15.37 14.11
CA LEU A 354 -31.69 -16.68 14.76
C LEU A 354 -31.66 -16.59 16.29
N PHE A 355 -31.04 -15.54 16.84
CA PHE A 355 -31.00 -15.28 18.28
C PHE A 355 -32.15 -14.39 18.78
N GLY A 356 -33.11 -14.04 17.91
CA GLY A 356 -34.23 -13.15 18.26
C GLY A 356 -33.80 -11.68 18.47
N VAL A 357 -32.58 -11.32 18.09
CA VAL A 357 -32.11 -9.93 18.08
C VAL A 357 -32.53 -9.34 16.74
N ARG A 358 -33.51 -8.42 16.78
CA ARG A 358 -34.00 -7.69 15.59
C ARG A 358 -33.23 -6.40 15.37
#